data_AF-D5BSU6-F1
#
_entry.id   AF-D5BSU6-F1
#
_cell.length_a   1.000
_cell.length_b   1.000
_cell.length_c   1.000
_cell.angle_alpha   90.00
_cell.angle_beta   90.00
_cell.angle_gamma   90.00
#
_symmetry.space_group_name_H-M   'P 1'
#
loop_
_entity.id
_entity.type
_entity.pdbx_description
1 polymer ?
#
loop_
_entity_poly.entity_id
_entity_poly.type
_entity_poly.pdbx_seq_one_letter_code
_entity_poly.pdbx_strand_id
1 'polypeptide(L)'
;MSVDDNEGGDKRLKDIERRINAMQQETQKGDQPSRSALPKGMGAIMGRVATELVAGVIVGAFIGWALDKWLDTSPLFLLVLFFLGAIAGMLNVWRIFTGRGLAAGYFDEHKQTSDTDKERERNE
;
A
#
# COMPACT_ATOMS: atom_id res chain seq x y z
N MET A 1 -14.21 36.51 -31.62
CA MET A 1 -14.75 36.93 -30.31
C MET A 1 -15.69 35.81 -29.88
N SER A 2 -15.27 35.09 -28.85
CA SER A 2 -15.58 33.69 -28.59
C SER A 2 -16.68 33.56 -27.54
N VAL A 3 -17.77 32.89 -27.89
CA VAL A 3 -18.80 32.43 -26.95
C VAL A 3 -19.28 31.08 -27.46
N ASP A 4 -18.54 30.00 -27.18
CA ASP A 4 -19.09 28.63 -27.18
C ASP A 4 -18.20 27.59 -26.46
N ASP A 5 -17.22 27.99 -25.65
CA ASP A 5 -16.31 27.03 -24.98
C ASP A 5 -16.87 26.45 -23.67
N ASN A 6 -18.07 26.86 -23.25
CA ASN A 6 -18.64 26.52 -21.93
C ASN A 6 -19.31 25.12 -21.89
N GLU A 7 -19.90 24.63 -22.99
CA GLU A 7 -20.57 23.32 -23.00
C GLU A 7 -19.62 22.13 -22.90
N GLY A 8 -18.37 22.31 -23.34
CA GLY A 8 -17.33 21.30 -23.26
C GLY A 8 -16.89 21.03 -21.82
N GLY A 9 -16.93 22.05 -20.96
CA GLY A 9 -16.56 21.96 -19.54
C GLY A 9 -17.51 21.08 -18.75
N ASP A 10 -18.81 21.29 -18.91
CA ASP A 10 -19.84 20.55 -18.17
C ASP A 10 -19.80 19.04 -18.44
N LYS A 11 -19.43 18.64 -19.66
CA LYS A 11 -19.29 17.24 -20.07
C LYS A 11 -18.08 16.59 -19.38
N ARG A 12 -16.96 17.30 -19.31
CA ARG A 12 -15.72 16.86 -18.64
C ARG A 12 -15.95 16.69 -17.14
N LEU A 13 -16.70 17.60 -16.53
CA LEU A 13 -17.02 17.57 -15.10
C LEU A 13 -17.87 16.35 -14.74
N LYS A 14 -18.88 16.04 -15.54
CA LYS A 14 -19.73 14.85 -15.35
C LYS A 14 -18.96 13.54 -15.54
N ASP A 15 -18.00 13.50 -16.47
CA ASP A 15 -17.15 12.33 -16.67
C ASP A 15 -16.18 12.10 -15.50
N ILE A 16 -15.62 13.18 -14.95
CA ILE A 16 -14.78 13.13 -13.75
C ILE A 16 -15.61 12.64 -12.55
N GLU A 17 -16.81 13.18 -12.36
CA GLU A 17 -17.69 12.80 -11.25
C GLU A 17 -18.15 11.33 -11.34
N ARG A 18 -18.41 10.82 -12.55
CA ARG A 18 -18.68 9.39 -12.77
C ARG A 18 -17.48 8.50 -12.42
N ARG A 19 -16.28 8.90 -12.81
CA ARG A 19 -15.04 8.16 -12.52
C ARG A 19 -14.74 8.13 -11.02
N ILE A 20 -14.92 9.26 -10.34
CA ILE A 20 -14.76 9.37 -8.89
C ILE A 20 -15.78 8.48 -8.17
N ASN A 21 -17.06 8.53 -8.57
CA ASN A 21 -18.10 7.70 -7.96
C ASN A 21 -17.88 6.20 -8.20
N ALA A 22 -17.43 5.80 -9.39
CA ALA A 22 -17.10 4.41 -9.71
C ALA A 22 -15.96 3.87 -8.84
N MET A 23 -14.88 4.64 -8.65
CA MET A 23 -13.76 4.27 -7.76
C MET A 23 -14.16 4.28 -6.27
N GLN A 24 -15.03 5.21 -5.86
CA GLN A 24 -15.52 5.27 -4.49
C GLN A 24 -16.40 4.07 -4.13
N GLN A 25 -17.13 3.48 -5.08
CA GLN A 25 -17.96 2.30 -4.84
C GLN A 25 -17.16 1.01 -4.75
N GLU A 26 -16.08 0.85 -5.53
CA GLU A 26 -15.18 -0.31 -5.39
C GLU A 26 -14.45 -0.32 -4.03
N THR A 27 -14.14 0.86 -3.49
CA THR A 27 -13.52 1.01 -2.16
C THR A 27 -14.50 0.77 -1.00
N GLN A 28 -15.81 0.72 -1.25
CA GLN A 28 -16.85 0.63 -0.21
C GLN A 28 -17.39 -0.78 0.05
N LYS A 29 -17.09 -1.78 -0.79
CA LYS A 29 -17.65 -3.15 -0.68
C LYS A 29 -16.71 -4.22 -0.08
N GLY A 30 -15.45 -3.90 0.21
CA GLY A 30 -14.51 -4.85 0.82
C GLY A 30 -14.54 -4.83 2.36
N ASP A 31 -15.43 -5.64 2.94
CA ASP A 31 -15.41 -6.25 4.27
C ASP A 31 -15.43 -5.37 5.55
N GLN A 32 -16.62 -5.32 6.16
CA GLN A 32 -16.78 -5.35 7.62
C GLN A 32 -17.09 -6.79 8.06
N PRO A 33 -16.66 -7.18 9.28
CA PRO A 33 -17.60 -7.06 10.39
C PRO A 33 -17.08 -6.08 11.44
N SER A 34 -18.02 -5.31 12.01
CA SER A 34 -17.75 -4.23 12.94
C SER A 34 -17.02 -4.68 14.21
N ARG A 35 -15.86 -4.09 14.45
CA ARG A 35 -15.42 -3.55 15.77
C ARG A 35 -14.37 -2.47 15.47
N SER A 36 -14.80 -1.22 15.53
CA SER A 36 -13.95 -0.02 15.46
C SER A 36 -13.20 0.15 14.13
N ALA A 37 -13.82 0.81 13.16
CA ALA A 37 -13.27 1.03 11.82
C ALA A 37 -11.89 1.72 11.88
N LEU A 38 -10.82 0.93 11.74
CA LEU A 38 -9.46 1.42 11.54
C LEU A 38 -9.43 2.27 10.25
N PRO A 39 -8.62 3.34 10.19
CA PRO A 39 -8.51 4.20 9.01
C PRO A 39 -8.33 3.39 7.72
N LYS A 40 -9.06 3.73 6.64
CA LYS A 40 -8.94 3.08 5.33
C LYS A 40 -7.46 3.02 4.92
N GLY A 41 -6.88 1.82 4.87
CA GLY A 41 -5.45 1.58 4.61
C GLY A 41 -4.69 0.91 5.76
N MET A 42 -5.09 1.11 7.02
CA MET A 42 -4.42 0.52 8.18
C MET A 42 -4.54 -1.01 8.21
N GLY A 43 -5.71 -1.55 7.83
CA GLY A 43 -5.94 -2.99 7.72
C GLY A 43 -5.05 -3.67 6.67
N ALA A 44 -4.85 -3.02 5.53
CA ALA A 44 -3.98 -3.53 4.46
C ALA A 44 -2.49 -3.54 4.88
N ILE A 45 -2.04 -2.48 5.58
CA ILE A 45 -0.68 -2.40 6.12
C ILE A 45 -0.46 -3.48 7.18
N MET A 46 -1.40 -3.63 8.13
CA MET A 46 -1.32 -4.68 9.16
C MET A 46 -1.34 -6.09 8.57
N GLY A 47 -2.17 -6.33 7.56
CA GLY A 47 -2.21 -7.61 6.85
C GLY A 47 -0.88 -7.94 6.20
N ARG A 48 -0.27 -6.99 5.47
CA ARG A 48 1.06 -7.16 4.87
C ARG A 48 2.11 -7.47 5.93
N VAL A 49 2.18 -6.65 6.98
CA VAL A 49 3.12 -6.83 8.10
C VAL A 49 2.97 -8.22 8.72
N ALA A 50 1.75 -8.67 8.98
CA ALA A 50 1.49 -10.01 9.51
C ALA A 50 1.96 -11.10 8.54
N THR A 51 1.63 -10.98 7.24
CA THR A 51 2.06 -11.98 6.25
C THR A 51 3.57 -12.04 6.10
N GLU A 52 4.27 -10.91 6.16
CA GLU A 52 5.74 -10.86 6.05
C GLU A 52 6.41 -11.49 7.28
N LEU A 53 5.90 -11.23 8.48
CA LEU A 53 6.37 -11.87 9.72
C LEU A 53 6.16 -13.38 9.68
N VAL A 54 4.95 -13.83 9.34
CA VAL A 54 4.59 -15.25 9.29
C VAL A 54 5.38 -15.96 8.20
N ALA A 55 5.54 -15.36 7.02
CA ALA A 55 6.33 -15.93 5.94
C ALA A 55 7.80 -16.13 6.34
N GLY A 56 8.43 -15.11 6.95
CA GLY A 56 9.82 -15.21 7.41
C GLY A 56 10.05 -16.32 8.43
N VAL A 57 9.13 -16.46 9.40
CA VAL A 57 9.19 -17.53 10.40
C VAL A 57 8.98 -18.90 9.78
N ILE A 58 7.98 -19.07 8.90
CA ILE A 58 7.71 -20.36 8.23
C ILE A 58 8.90 -20.79 7.39
N VAL A 59 9.47 -19.89 6.60
CA VAL A 59 10.64 -20.18 5.76
C VAL A 59 11.86 -20.54 6.62
N GLY A 60 12.15 -19.76 7.67
CA GLY A 60 13.26 -20.02 8.58
C GLY A 60 13.11 -21.37 9.31
N ALA A 61 11.92 -21.67 9.81
CA ALA A 61 11.62 -22.94 10.47
C ALA A 61 11.70 -24.12 9.50
N PHE A 62 11.18 -23.99 8.27
CA PHE A 62 11.23 -25.04 7.26
C PHE A 62 12.67 -25.37 6.86
N ILE A 63 13.49 -24.35 6.58
CA ILE A 63 14.90 -24.54 6.23
C ILE A 63 15.67 -25.12 7.42
N GLY A 64 15.46 -24.58 8.62
CA GLY A 64 16.13 -25.07 9.83
C GLY A 64 15.77 -26.52 10.16
N TRP A 65 14.51 -26.91 10.01
CA TRP A 65 14.07 -28.28 10.15
C TRP A 65 14.70 -29.21 9.10
N ALA A 66 14.74 -28.79 7.83
CA ALA A 66 15.35 -29.57 6.77
C ALA A 66 16.86 -29.78 7.01
N LEU A 67 17.56 -28.74 7.48
CA LEU A 67 18.98 -28.82 7.83
C LEU A 67 19.23 -29.72 9.04
N ASP A 68 18.45 -29.55 10.11
CA ASP A 68 18.56 -30.41 11.30
C ASP A 68 18.33 -31.88 10.92
N LYS A 69 17.40 -32.16 9.99
CA LYS A 69 17.12 -33.52 9.53
C LYS A 69 18.21 -34.08 8.63
N TRP A 70 18.86 -33.25 7.82
CA TRP A 70 19.92 -33.68 6.90
C TRP A 70 21.25 -33.92 7.62
N LEU A 71 21.55 -33.13 8.65
CA LEU A 71 22.78 -33.21 9.43
C LEU A 71 22.65 -34.09 10.68
N ASP A 72 21.45 -34.64 10.93
CA ASP A 72 21.09 -35.39 12.14
C ASP A 72 21.45 -34.64 13.44
N THR A 73 21.40 -33.31 13.38
CA THR A 73 21.70 -32.45 14.51
C THR A 73 20.50 -32.34 15.43
N SER A 74 20.76 -32.13 16.72
CA SER A 74 19.74 -31.60 17.64
C SER A 74 19.13 -30.32 17.06
N PRO A 75 17.91 -29.89 17.45
CA PRO A 75 17.14 -28.82 16.81
C PRO A 75 17.75 -27.42 16.99
N LEU A 76 19.01 -27.26 16.60
CA LEU A 76 19.88 -26.12 16.78
C LEU A 76 19.74 -25.20 15.57
N PHE A 77 19.78 -25.74 14.35
CA PHE A 77 19.60 -24.93 13.14
C PHE A 77 18.18 -24.41 13.05
N LEU A 78 17.18 -25.20 13.44
CA LEU A 78 15.81 -24.75 13.58
C LEU A 78 15.72 -23.58 14.55
N LEU A 79 16.32 -23.66 15.73
CA LEU A 79 16.27 -22.58 16.72
C LEU A 79 16.91 -21.29 16.17
N VAL A 80 18.13 -21.40 15.62
CA VAL A 80 18.88 -20.27 15.07
C VAL A 80 18.15 -19.64 13.89
N LEU A 81 17.70 -20.44 12.91
CA LEU A 81 17.02 -19.93 11.72
C LEU A 81 15.60 -19.44 12.01
N PHE A 82 14.92 -19.99 13.01
CA PHE A 82 13.65 -19.46 13.50
C PHE A 82 13.81 -18.02 14.00
N PHE A 83 14.78 -17.78 14.90
CA PHE A 83 15.04 -16.43 15.40
C PHE A 83 15.53 -15.50 14.29
N LEU A 84 16.37 -16.01 13.38
CA LEU A 84 16.85 -15.22 12.25
C LEU A 84 15.69 -14.81 11.31
N GLY A 85 14.77 -15.73 11.01
CA GLY A 85 13.56 -15.46 10.22
C GLY A 85 12.62 -14.47 10.91
N ALA A 86 12.43 -14.61 12.22
CA ALA A 86 11.65 -13.67 13.03
C ALA A 86 12.28 -12.26 13.04
N ILE A 87 13.60 -12.16 13.23
CA ILE A 87 14.34 -10.89 13.19
C ILE A 87 14.25 -10.27 11.79
N ALA A 88 14.44 -11.05 10.73
CA ALA A 88 14.33 -10.57 9.35
C ALA A 88 12.93 -10.01 9.05
N GLY A 89 11.88 -10.71 9.47
CA GLY A 89 10.51 -10.21 9.41
C GLY A 89 10.34 -8.91 10.18
N MET A 90 10.82 -8.85 11.43
CA MET A 90 10.74 -7.66 12.28
C MET A 90 11.48 -6.46 11.68
N LEU A 91 12.63 -6.67 11.05
CA LEU A 91 13.38 -5.64 10.34
C LEU A 91 12.61 -5.09 9.14
N ASN A 92 11.88 -5.94 8.41
CA ASN A 92 11.03 -5.49 7.30
C ASN A 92 9.90 -4.60 7.79
N VAL A 93 9.27 -5.00 8.90
CA VAL A 93 8.23 -4.22 9.58
C VAL A 93 8.77 -2.89 10.10
N TRP A 94 9.93 -2.90 10.74
CA TRP A 94 10.58 -1.69 11.25
C TRP A 94 10.95 -0.71 10.12
N ARG A 95 11.33 -1.21 8.94
CA ARG A 95 11.57 -0.38 7.74
C ARG A 95 10.32 0.36 7.26
N ILE A 96 9.15 -0.28 7.36
CA ILE A 96 7.86 0.35 7.02
C ILE A 96 7.56 1.49 7.99
N PHE A 97 7.79 1.28 9.29
CA PHE A 97 7.57 2.29 10.32
C PHE A 97 8.60 3.43 10.33
N THR A 98 9.85 3.18 9.96
CA THR A 98 10.92 4.20 9.92
C THR A 98 10.96 5.05 8.64
N GLY A 99 9.93 4.97 7.80
CA GLY A 99 9.68 6.00 6.77
C GLY A 99 10.48 5.90 5.47
N ARG A 100 11.31 4.85 5.26
CA ARG A 100 12.00 4.64 3.96
C ARG A 100 11.13 4.00 2.87
N GLY A 101 9.90 3.60 3.20
CA GLY A 101 8.92 3.02 2.25
C GLY A 101 7.64 3.83 2.05
N LEU A 102 7.34 4.78 2.94
CA LEU A 102 6.10 5.59 2.87
C LEU A 102 6.24 6.83 1.98
N ALA A 103 7.47 7.28 1.70
CA ALA A 103 7.74 8.46 0.88
C ALA A 103 7.40 8.26 -0.61
N ALA A 104 7.37 7.02 -1.10
CA ALA A 104 7.22 6.72 -2.53
C ALA A 104 5.76 6.57 -3.00
N GLY A 105 4.78 6.64 -2.11
CA GLY A 105 3.37 6.41 -2.44
C GLY A 105 2.37 7.45 -1.94
N TYR A 106 2.83 8.50 -1.25
CA TYR A 106 1.96 9.57 -0.74
C TYR A 106 2.22 10.94 -1.37
N PHE A 107 3.18 11.02 -2.30
CA PHE A 107 3.48 12.24 -3.03
C PHE A 107 3.78 11.91 -4.49
N ASP A 108 2.74 11.77 -5.30
CA ASP A 108 2.82 12.26 -6.67
C ASP A 108 1.40 12.56 -7.16
N GLU A 109 1.27 13.48 -8.12
CA GLU A 109 0.02 13.83 -8.83
C GLU A 109 -0.78 15.05 -8.33
N HIS A 110 -0.12 16.12 -7.88
CA HIS A 110 -0.73 17.47 -7.87
C HIS A 110 0.22 18.57 -8.36
N LYS A 111 0.88 18.35 -9.49
CA LYS A 111 1.72 19.39 -10.12
C LYS A 111 1.40 19.72 -11.59
N GLN A 112 0.31 19.20 -12.14
CA GLN A 112 -0.04 19.42 -13.56
C GLN A 112 -1.24 20.35 -13.82
N THR A 113 -2.05 20.68 -12.81
CA THR A 113 -3.22 21.55 -13.01
C THR A 113 -2.93 23.04 -12.86
N SER A 114 -1.72 23.42 -12.44
CA SER A 114 -1.39 24.82 -12.11
C SER A 114 -0.93 25.66 -13.31
N ASP A 115 -0.65 25.05 -14.47
CA ASP A 115 -0.24 25.80 -15.68
C ASP A 115 -1.43 26.18 -16.56
N THR A 116 -2.49 25.39 -16.60
CA THR A 116 -3.66 25.65 -17.48
C THR A 116 -4.47 26.89 -17.07
N ASP A 117 -4.46 27.25 -15.78
CA ASP A 117 -5.21 28.40 -15.27
C ASP A 117 -4.43 29.72 -15.43
N LYS A 118 -3.10 29.68 -15.31
CA LYS A 118 -2.24 30.87 -15.46
C LYS A 118 -2.15 31.37 -16.91
N GLU A 119 -2.42 30.50 -17.87
CA GLU A 119 -2.43 30.84 -19.29
C GLU A 119 -3.78 31.41 -19.74
N ARG A 120 -4.86 31.13 -18.99
CA ARG A 120 -6.19 31.71 -19.22
C ARG A 120 -6.29 33.13 -18.67
N GLU A 121 -5.74 33.41 -17.50
CA GLU A 121 -5.73 34.76 -16.90
C GLU A 121 -4.83 35.77 -17.63
N ARG A 122 -3.86 35.30 -18.42
CA ARG A 122 -2.98 36.18 -19.22
C ARG A 122 -3.59 36.60 -20.56
N ASN A 123 -4.61 35.86 -21.02
CA ASN A 123 -5.21 36.03 -22.35
C ASN A 123 -6.60 36.71 -22.31
N GLU A 124 -7.03 37.18 -21.13
CA GLU A 124 -8.15 38.12 -20.93
C GLU A 124 -7.61 39.52 -20.59
#